data_AF-A0A812CKD9-F1
#
_entry.id   AF-A0A812CKD9-F1
#
_cell.length_a   1.000
_cell.length_b   1.000
_cell.length_c   1.000
_cell.angle_alpha   90.00
_cell.angle_beta   90.00
_cell.angle_gamma   90.00
#
_symmetry.space_group_name_H-M   'P 1'
#
loop_
_entity.id
_entity.type
_entity.pdbx_description
1 polymer ?
#
loop_
_entity_poly.entity_id
_entity_poly.type
_entity_poly.pdbx_seq_one_letter_code
_entity_poly.pdbx_strand_id
1 'polypeptide(L)'
;MGRMNVVEPPRRKKRAHDANKPKRSTSAYFYFMASCREQAARAGTQITKVTEFTKECSARWRNFTPLEKKPFEEKAALDKARYDREMAQYKGKDMVDPNKPKRPQTSYFLFLAEFRKMMQGKLDHKDILRKAGEQWRNMTDEQKKPFEIKSQEEAKKYEIAMAEYRKRQGGVVMLDGGPEEKRTKIEDGVVGYGEDVEEEELDDEEDEEGDEDDDE
;
A
#
# COMPACT_ATOMS: atom_id res chain seq x y z
N MET A 1 47.72 -2.67 -9.09
CA MET A 1 46.25 -2.76 -9.22
C MET A 1 45.59 -1.86 -8.18
N GLY A 2 44.90 -0.80 -8.60
CA GLY A 2 44.15 0.09 -7.71
C GLY A 2 42.83 -0.57 -7.29
N ARG A 3 42.51 -0.52 -6.00
CA ARG A 3 41.23 -1.02 -5.47
C ARG A 3 40.11 -0.10 -5.95
N MET A 4 39.14 -0.65 -6.68
CA MET A 4 37.94 0.05 -7.10
C MET A 4 37.12 0.41 -5.86
N ASN A 5 36.92 1.70 -5.60
CA ASN A 5 35.98 2.16 -4.59
C ASN A 5 34.56 1.84 -5.05
N VAL A 6 33.94 0.84 -4.43
CA VAL A 6 32.51 0.56 -4.57
C VAL A 6 31.77 1.68 -3.86
N VAL A 7 31.11 2.56 -4.62
CA VAL A 7 30.23 3.60 -4.08
C VAL A 7 29.01 2.91 -3.50
N GLU A 8 28.92 2.80 -2.17
CA GLU A 8 27.75 2.25 -1.51
C GLU A 8 26.51 3.10 -1.82
N PRO A 9 25.37 2.49 -2.21
CA PRO A 9 24.17 3.24 -2.52
C PRO A 9 23.63 3.96 -1.27
N PRO A 10 23.06 5.17 -1.43
CA PRO A 10 22.61 5.97 -0.30
C PRO A 10 21.52 5.24 0.49
N ARG A 11 21.71 5.13 1.81
CA ARG A 11 20.73 4.53 2.72
C ARG A 11 19.39 5.25 2.62
N ARG A 12 18.31 4.51 2.32
CA ARG A 12 16.93 5.05 2.29
C ARG A 12 16.61 5.75 3.62
N LYS A 13 16.21 7.02 3.54
CA LYS A 13 15.71 7.79 4.70
C LYS A 13 14.43 7.12 5.22
N LYS A 14 14.39 6.79 6.52
CA LYS A 14 13.20 6.24 7.16
C LYS A 14 12.08 7.29 7.12
N ARG A 15 10.89 6.90 6.64
CA ARG A 15 9.68 7.74 6.71
C ARG A 15 9.38 8.07 8.18
N ALA A 16 8.87 9.29 8.43
CA ALA A 16 8.44 9.68 9.77
C ALA A 16 7.36 8.72 10.29
N HIS A 17 7.49 8.29 11.53
CA HIS A 17 6.55 7.37 12.18
C HIS A 17 5.32 8.15 12.64
N ASP A 18 4.15 7.87 12.05
CA ASP A 18 2.89 8.38 12.57
C ASP A 18 2.60 7.74 13.94
N ALA A 19 2.56 8.56 14.99
CA ALA A 19 2.31 8.12 16.36
C ALA A 19 0.90 7.53 16.55
N ASN A 20 -0.08 7.93 15.73
CA ASN A 20 -1.45 7.42 15.79
C ASN A 20 -1.65 6.12 15.02
N LYS A 21 -0.67 5.71 14.20
CA LYS A 21 -0.77 4.46 13.45
C LYS A 21 -0.72 3.27 14.41
N PRO A 22 -1.72 2.37 14.38
CA PRO A 22 -1.71 1.15 15.18
C PRO A 22 -0.42 0.36 14.98
N LYS A 23 0.14 -0.10 16.09
CA LYS A 23 1.34 -0.94 16.05
C LYS A 23 0.97 -2.32 15.49
N ARG A 24 1.80 -2.81 14.56
CA ARG A 24 1.66 -4.12 13.91
C ARG A 24 1.36 -5.25 14.91
N SER A 25 0.60 -6.24 14.46
CA SER A 25 0.37 -7.44 15.25
C SER A 25 1.66 -8.20 15.56
N THR A 26 1.66 -8.90 16.67
CA THR A 26 2.75 -9.68 17.23
C THR A 26 2.54 -11.14 16.84
N SER A 27 3.52 -11.72 16.15
CA SER A 27 3.49 -13.14 15.76
C SER A 27 3.65 -14.08 16.96
N ALA A 28 3.19 -15.32 16.82
CA ALA A 28 3.27 -16.38 17.82
C ALA A 28 4.70 -16.55 18.37
N TYR A 29 5.70 -16.52 17.49
CA TYR A 29 7.10 -16.62 17.88
C TYR A 29 7.54 -15.49 18.83
N PHE A 30 7.05 -14.27 18.64
CA PHE A 30 7.39 -13.14 19.52
C PHE A 30 6.71 -13.25 20.89
N TYR A 31 5.49 -13.80 20.95
CA TYR A 31 4.87 -14.17 22.23
C TYR A 31 5.64 -15.27 22.95
N PHE A 32 6.14 -16.25 22.21
CA PHE A 32 7.02 -17.28 22.76
C PHE A 32 8.33 -16.69 23.29
N MET A 33 9.01 -15.83 22.51
CA MET A 33 10.20 -15.11 22.93
C MET A 33 9.97 -14.29 24.21
N ALA A 34 8.80 -13.66 24.35
CA ALA A 34 8.42 -12.97 25.59
C ALA A 34 8.27 -13.95 26.76
N SER A 35 7.63 -15.10 26.55
CA SER A 35 7.51 -16.15 27.57
C SER A 35 8.86 -16.72 28.00
N CYS A 36 9.82 -16.88 27.07
CA CYS A 36 11.18 -17.31 27.41
C CYS A 36 11.88 -16.29 28.30
N ARG A 37 11.69 -14.99 28.04
CA ARG A 37 12.26 -13.93 28.87
C ARG A 37 11.65 -13.92 30.26
N GLU A 38 10.35 -14.14 30.37
CA GLU A 38 9.65 -14.26 31.65
C GLU A 38 10.13 -15.49 32.44
N GLN A 39 10.31 -16.63 31.78
CA GLN A 39 10.84 -17.84 32.40
C GLN A 39 12.27 -17.63 32.92
N ALA A 40 13.13 -16.98 32.13
CA ALA A 40 14.49 -16.62 32.57
C ALA A 40 14.45 -15.69 33.79
N ALA A 41 13.57 -14.68 33.79
CA ALA A 41 13.39 -13.78 34.93
C ALA A 41 12.89 -14.52 36.18
N ARG A 42 11.93 -15.44 36.04
CA ARG A 42 11.41 -16.27 37.15
C ARG A 42 12.48 -17.20 37.71
N ALA A 43 13.37 -17.71 36.87
CA ALA A 43 14.52 -18.51 37.28
C ALA A 43 15.65 -17.68 37.91
N GLY A 44 15.52 -16.35 37.98
CA GLY A 44 16.58 -15.45 38.45
C GLY A 44 17.75 -15.33 37.47
N THR A 45 17.61 -15.83 36.25
CA THR A 45 18.66 -15.79 35.22
C THR A 45 18.66 -14.44 34.54
N GLN A 46 19.75 -13.69 34.72
CA GLN A 46 19.95 -12.44 33.99
C GLN A 46 20.42 -12.71 32.56
N ILE A 47 19.66 -12.23 31.57
CA ILE A 47 20.02 -12.33 30.16
C ILE A 47 21.11 -11.30 29.84
N THR A 48 22.38 -11.69 29.99
CA THR A 48 23.54 -10.83 29.67
C THR A 48 23.95 -10.93 28.20
N LYS A 49 23.83 -12.12 27.60
CA LYS A 49 24.13 -12.39 26.19
C LYS A 49 22.84 -12.62 25.38
N VAL A 50 22.19 -11.52 24.97
CA VAL A 50 20.89 -11.55 24.24
C VAL A 50 20.97 -12.38 22.95
N THR A 51 22.11 -12.38 22.27
CA THR A 51 22.32 -13.16 21.03
C THR A 51 22.23 -14.66 21.27
N GLU A 52 22.91 -15.16 22.31
CA GLU A 52 22.91 -16.57 22.67
C GLU A 52 21.53 -17.00 23.19
N PHE A 53 20.93 -16.17 24.03
CA PHE A 53 19.57 -16.40 24.51
C PHE A 53 18.54 -16.50 23.37
N THR A 54 18.62 -15.62 22.38
CA THR A 54 17.70 -15.63 21.24
C THR A 54 17.93 -16.84 20.33
N LYS A 55 19.18 -17.29 20.16
CA LYS A 55 19.51 -18.53 19.43
C LYS A 55 18.94 -19.76 20.13
N GLU A 56 19.04 -19.83 21.46
CA GLU A 56 18.50 -20.94 22.21
C GLU A 56 16.97 -20.98 22.13
N CYS A 57 16.32 -19.81 22.25
CA CYS A 57 14.86 -19.71 22.07
C CYS A 57 14.44 -20.12 20.66
N SER A 58 15.13 -19.67 19.61
CA SER A 58 14.77 -20.04 18.23
C SER A 58 14.95 -21.52 17.96
N ALA A 59 15.97 -22.17 18.53
CA ALA A 59 16.14 -23.62 18.47
C ALA A 59 14.97 -24.35 19.16
N ARG A 60 14.57 -23.90 20.36
CA ARG A 60 13.41 -24.48 21.08
C ARG A 60 12.11 -24.35 20.29
N TRP A 61 11.84 -23.18 19.68
CA TRP A 61 10.64 -22.97 18.88
C TRP A 61 10.54 -23.89 17.66
N ARG A 62 11.67 -24.19 17.01
CA ARG A 62 11.70 -25.13 15.87
C ARG A 62 11.33 -26.55 16.27
N ASN A 63 11.71 -26.96 17.48
CA ASN A 63 11.43 -28.29 18.02
C ASN A 63 10.05 -28.41 18.68
N PHE A 64 9.28 -27.33 18.78
CA PHE A 64 7.92 -27.38 19.33
C PHE A 64 6.99 -28.13 18.38
N THR A 65 6.18 -28.99 18.98
CA THR A 65 5.02 -29.62 18.34
C THR A 65 3.93 -28.59 18.06
N PRO A 66 3.00 -28.86 17.12
CA PRO A 66 1.87 -27.98 16.87
C PRO A 66 1.03 -27.69 18.13
N LEU A 67 0.89 -28.67 19.02
CA LEU A 67 0.17 -28.52 20.28
C LEU A 67 0.84 -27.53 21.24
N GLU A 68 2.18 -27.50 21.28
CA GLU A 68 2.95 -26.56 22.10
C GLU A 68 2.96 -25.15 21.50
N LYS A 69 2.86 -25.03 20.18
CA LYS A 69 2.74 -23.74 19.47
C LYS A 69 1.34 -23.14 19.60
N LYS A 70 0.30 -23.97 19.66
CA LYS A 70 -1.10 -23.57 19.74
C LYS A 70 -1.41 -22.40 20.69
N PRO A 71 -0.99 -22.39 21.97
CA PRO A 71 -1.29 -21.25 22.86
C PRO A 71 -0.63 -19.93 22.41
N PHE A 72 0.47 -19.98 21.67
CA PHE A 72 1.12 -18.79 21.12
C PHE A 72 0.47 -18.36 19.80
N GLU A 73 0.02 -19.30 18.99
CA GLU A 73 -0.76 -19.04 17.77
C GLU A 73 -2.12 -18.42 18.09
N GLU A 74 -2.81 -18.91 19.12
CA GLU A 74 -4.07 -18.29 19.61
C GLU A 74 -3.85 -16.85 20.07
N LYS A 75 -2.77 -16.57 20.81
CA LYS A 75 -2.40 -15.20 21.21
C LYS A 75 -2.09 -14.32 20.00
N ALA A 76 -1.38 -14.86 19.01
CA ALA A 76 -1.07 -14.14 17.78
C ALA A 76 -2.32 -13.86 16.95
N ALA A 77 -3.26 -14.80 16.89
CA ALA A 77 -4.55 -14.62 16.21
C ALA A 77 -5.39 -13.54 16.88
N LEU A 78 -5.45 -13.52 18.22
CA LEU A 78 -6.11 -12.45 18.98
C LEU A 78 -5.45 -11.09 18.74
N ASP A 79 -4.12 -11.02 18.69
CA ASP A 79 -3.41 -9.76 18.43
C ASP A 79 -3.54 -9.30 16.98
N LYS A 80 -3.63 -10.23 16.03
CA LYS A 80 -4.00 -9.95 14.64
C LYS A 80 -5.40 -9.36 14.58
N ALA A 81 -6.38 -9.95 15.24
CA ALA A 81 -7.74 -9.41 15.30
C ALA A 81 -7.80 -8.01 15.96
N ARG A 82 -7.03 -7.78 17.03
CA ARG A 82 -6.85 -6.45 17.63
C ARG A 82 -6.29 -5.45 16.61
N TYR A 83 -5.17 -5.79 15.97
CA TYR A 83 -4.53 -4.93 14.97
C TYR A 83 -5.45 -4.64 13.78
N ASP A 84 -6.14 -5.64 13.25
CA ASP A 84 -7.06 -5.49 12.12
C ASP A 84 -8.21 -4.52 12.50
N ARG A 85 -8.76 -4.64 13.71
CA ARG A 85 -9.78 -3.71 14.24
C ARG A 85 -9.24 -2.29 14.42
N GLU A 86 -8.07 -2.13 15.03
CA GLU A 86 -7.45 -0.82 15.23
C GLU A 86 -7.06 -0.17 13.89
N MET A 87 -6.56 -0.96 12.94
CA MET A 87 -6.24 -0.48 11.59
C MET A 87 -7.48 -0.12 10.79
N ALA A 88 -8.58 -0.86 10.94
CA ALA A 88 -9.86 -0.49 10.34
C ALA A 88 -10.37 0.84 10.91
N GLN A 89 -10.20 1.08 12.22
CA GLN A 89 -10.52 2.37 12.83
C GLN A 89 -9.56 3.47 12.39
N TYR A 90 -8.26 3.20 12.30
CA TYR A 90 -7.27 4.17 11.84
C TYR A 90 -7.49 4.54 10.37
N LYS A 91 -7.76 3.56 9.49
CA LYS A 91 -8.07 3.79 8.07
C LYS A 91 -9.46 4.37 7.84
N GLY A 92 -10.47 3.95 8.60
CA GLY A 92 -11.81 4.54 8.57
C GLY A 92 -11.79 5.98 9.12
N LYS A 93 -10.83 6.27 10.00
CA LYS A 93 -10.47 7.60 10.47
C LYS A 93 -9.31 8.18 9.66
N ASP A 94 -8.88 7.60 8.53
CA ASP A 94 -7.91 8.28 7.66
C ASP A 94 -8.61 9.57 7.24
N MET A 95 -8.08 10.63 7.84
CA MET A 95 -8.56 11.99 7.99
C MET A 95 -8.66 12.69 6.63
N VAL A 96 -9.43 12.14 5.69
CA VAL A 96 -9.96 12.95 4.60
C VAL A 96 -11.04 13.80 5.26
N ASP A 97 -10.68 15.04 5.62
CA ASP A 97 -11.66 16.02 6.08
C ASP A 97 -12.87 15.94 5.13
N PRO A 98 -14.08 15.65 5.64
CA PRO A 98 -15.28 15.57 4.81
C PRO A 98 -15.51 16.83 3.96
N ASN A 99 -14.97 17.97 4.38
CA ASN A 99 -15.03 19.25 3.68
C ASN A 99 -13.89 19.45 2.67
N LYS A 100 -12.87 18.57 2.63
CA LYS A 100 -11.80 18.63 1.64
C LYS A 100 -12.38 18.29 0.27
N PRO A 101 -12.29 19.20 -0.70
CA PRO A 101 -12.70 18.91 -2.07
C PRO A 101 -12.02 17.63 -2.59
N LYS A 102 -12.77 16.80 -3.33
CA LYS A 102 -12.23 15.60 -3.98
C LYS A 102 -11.53 15.99 -5.28
N ARG A 103 -10.43 15.30 -5.60
CA ARG A 103 -9.69 15.53 -6.85
C ARG A 103 -10.61 15.34 -8.06
N PRO A 104 -10.48 16.19 -9.11
CA PRO A 104 -11.28 16.09 -10.32
C PRO A 104 -10.91 14.81 -11.08
N GLN A 105 -11.83 14.32 -11.89
CA GLN A 105 -11.60 13.12 -12.68
C GLN A 105 -10.82 13.46 -13.95
N THR A 106 -9.86 12.61 -14.35
CA THR A 106 -9.10 12.83 -15.60
C THR A 106 -9.96 12.57 -16.84
N SER A 107 -9.53 13.06 -18.00
CA SER A 107 -10.25 12.91 -19.27
C SER A 107 -10.59 11.45 -19.60
N TYR A 108 -9.63 10.54 -19.43
CA TYR A 108 -9.85 9.10 -19.61
C TYR A 108 -10.92 8.52 -18.67
N PHE A 109 -10.91 8.89 -17.41
CA PHE A 109 -11.86 8.34 -16.46
C PHE A 109 -13.28 8.90 -16.62
N LEU A 110 -13.42 10.14 -17.12
CA LEU A 110 -14.71 10.67 -17.57
C LEU A 110 -15.25 9.85 -18.75
N PHE A 111 -14.37 9.50 -19.70
CA PHE A 111 -14.71 8.57 -20.77
C PHE A 111 -15.09 7.18 -20.25
N LEU A 112 -14.31 6.61 -19.33
CA LEU A 112 -14.62 5.31 -18.70
C LEU A 112 -15.99 5.30 -18.02
N ALA A 113 -16.38 6.39 -17.35
CA ALA A 113 -17.68 6.49 -16.71
C ALA A 113 -18.83 6.41 -17.73
N GLU A 114 -18.69 7.09 -18.87
CA GLU A 114 -19.65 7.02 -19.97
C GLU A 114 -19.63 5.66 -20.67
N PHE A 115 -18.44 5.10 -20.90
CA PHE A 115 -18.26 3.78 -21.52
C PHE A 115 -18.84 2.66 -20.66
N ARG A 116 -18.66 2.73 -19.33
CA ARG A 116 -19.28 1.80 -18.37
C ARG A 116 -20.80 1.83 -18.46
N LYS A 117 -21.42 3.01 -18.57
CA LYS A 117 -22.88 3.12 -18.75
C LYS A 117 -23.33 2.55 -20.09
N MET A 118 -22.59 2.81 -21.17
CA MET A 118 -22.92 2.32 -22.52
C MET A 118 -22.83 0.79 -22.63
N MET A 119 -21.90 0.19 -21.91
CA MET A 119 -21.64 -1.24 -21.88
C MET A 119 -22.25 -1.94 -20.66
N GLN A 120 -22.98 -1.22 -19.82
CA GLN A 120 -23.60 -1.75 -18.61
C GLN A 120 -24.58 -2.87 -18.99
N GLY A 121 -24.42 -4.03 -18.35
CA GLY A 121 -25.28 -5.20 -18.57
C GLY A 121 -25.00 -5.98 -19.86
N LYS A 122 -24.04 -5.56 -20.70
CA LYS A 122 -23.65 -6.30 -21.91
C LYS A 122 -22.40 -7.15 -21.72
N LEU A 123 -21.51 -6.73 -20.82
CA LEU A 123 -20.22 -7.39 -20.55
C LEU A 123 -19.92 -7.34 -19.05
N ASP A 124 -19.05 -8.24 -18.61
CA ASP A 124 -18.50 -8.19 -17.27
C ASP A 124 -17.67 -6.92 -17.06
N HIS A 125 -17.58 -6.46 -15.80
CA HIS A 125 -16.84 -5.27 -15.44
C HIS A 125 -15.39 -5.32 -15.93
N LYS A 126 -14.69 -6.46 -15.78
CA LYS A 126 -13.29 -6.60 -16.21
C LYS A 126 -13.14 -6.40 -17.72
N ASP A 127 -14.06 -6.96 -18.51
CA ASP A 127 -14.07 -6.82 -19.97
C ASP A 127 -14.38 -5.40 -20.44
N ILE A 128 -15.23 -4.68 -19.71
CA ILE A 128 -15.52 -3.27 -19.99
C ILE A 128 -14.26 -2.43 -19.84
N LEU A 129 -13.45 -2.65 -18.80
CA LEU A 129 -12.22 -1.89 -18.57
C LEU A 129 -11.19 -2.14 -19.67
N ARG A 130 -10.99 -3.41 -20.06
CA ARG A 130 -10.08 -3.78 -21.16
C ARG A 130 -10.47 -3.10 -22.48
N LYS A 131 -11.74 -3.22 -22.87
CA LYS A 131 -12.25 -2.61 -24.10
C LYS A 131 -12.20 -1.08 -24.07
N ALA A 132 -12.42 -0.46 -22.91
CA ALA A 132 -12.31 0.98 -22.78
C ALA A 132 -10.87 1.47 -22.98
N GLY A 133 -9.86 0.75 -22.47
CA GLY A 133 -8.46 1.09 -22.70
C GLY A 133 -8.06 0.98 -24.18
N GLU A 134 -8.50 -0.07 -24.87
CA GLU A 134 -8.34 -0.23 -26.32
C GLU A 134 -9.02 0.89 -27.11
N GLN A 135 -10.27 1.20 -26.77
CA GLN A 135 -11.03 2.28 -27.41
C GLN A 135 -10.37 3.64 -27.19
N TRP A 136 -9.94 3.95 -25.97
CA TRP A 136 -9.27 5.21 -25.67
C TRP A 136 -7.95 5.36 -26.44
N ARG A 137 -7.16 4.30 -26.59
CA ARG A 137 -5.93 4.34 -27.41
C ARG A 137 -6.24 4.58 -28.89
N ASN A 138 -7.30 3.96 -29.40
CA ASN A 138 -7.72 4.10 -30.80
C ASN A 138 -8.54 5.38 -31.09
N MET A 139 -9.02 6.09 -30.07
CA MET A 139 -9.74 7.35 -30.25
C MET A 139 -8.80 8.46 -30.72
N THR A 140 -9.28 9.27 -31.68
CA THR A 140 -8.55 10.44 -32.18
C THR A 140 -8.54 11.56 -31.14
N ASP A 141 -7.58 12.48 -31.27
CA ASP A 141 -7.48 13.65 -30.38
C ASP A 141 -8.76 14.49 -30.40
N GLU A 142 -9.48 14.54 -31.52
CA GLU A 142 -10.77 15.24 -31.63
C GLU A 142 -11.86 14.60 -30.78
N GLN A 143 -11.90 13.26 -30.71
CA GLN A 143 -12.86 12.52 -29.88
C GLN A 143 -12.51 12.59 -28.40
N LYS A 144 -11.21 12.71 -28.07
CA LYS A 144 -10.69 12.91 -26.71
C LYS A 144 -10.89 14.35 -26.23
N LYS A 145 -10.82 15.34 -27.12
CA LYS A 145 -10.95 16.78 -26.85
C LYS A 145 -12.14 17.16 -25.97
N PRO A 146 -13.38 16.68 -26.17
CA PRO A 146 -14.48 17.01 -25.26
C PRO A 146 -14.27 16.47 -23.84
N PHE A 147 -13.59 15.33 -23.66
CA PHE A 147 -13.26 14.79 -22.35
C PHE A 147 -12.09 15.55 -21.70
N GLU A 148 -11.13 16.00 -22.50
CA GLU A 148 -10.04 16.87 -22.09
C GLU A 148 -10.58 18.21 -21.54
N ILE A 149 -11.47 18.85 -22.30
CA ILE A 149 -12.12 20.11 -21.89
C ILE A 149 -12.92 19.92 -20.60
N LYS A 150 -13.75 18.87 -20.52
CA LYS A 150 -14.54 18.57 -19.31
C LYS A 150 -13.65 18.36 -18.08
N SER A 151 -12.55 17.61 -18.23
CA SER A 151 -11.61 17.37 -17.15
C SER A 151 -10.90 18.66 -16.70
N GLN A 152 -10.51 19.52 -17.65
CA GLN A 152 -9.94 20.83 -17.35
C GLN A 152 -10.92 21.77 -16.63
N GLU A 153 -12.20 21.75 -17.02
CA GLU A 153 -13.24 22.51 -16.33
C GLU A 153 -13.46 22.03 -14.90
N GLU A 154 -13.52 20.71 -14.68
CA GLU A 154 -13.60 20.12 -13.34
C GLU A 154 -12.35 20.44 -12.51
N ALA A 155 -11.17 20.46 -13.14
CA ALA A 155 -9.93 20.84 -12.48
C ALA A 155 -9.92 22.29 -12.01
N LYS A 156 -10.41 23.22 -12.83
CA LYS A 156 -10.57 24.63 -12.42
C LYS A 156 -11.57 24.79 -11.27
N LYS A 157 -12.69 24.07 -11.31
CA LYS A 157 -13.68 24.06 -10.20
C LYS A 157 -13.05 23.53 -8.91
N TYR A 158 -12.29 22.44 -9.00
CA TYR A 158 -11.56 21.89 -7.86
C TYR A 158 -10.50 22.85 -7.32
N GLU A 159 -9.76 23.53 -8.19
CA GLU A 159 -8.75 24.50 -7.79
C GLU A 159 -9.36 25.65 -6.97
N ILE A 160 -10.50 26.19 -7.42
CA ILE A 160 -11.25 27.22 -6.68
C ILE A 160 -11.72 26.67 -5.33
N ALA A 161 -12.37 25.50 -5.32
CA ALA A 161 -12.85 24.86 -4.09
C ALA A 161 -11.70 24.56 -3.11
N MET A 162 -10.54 24.13 -3.61
CA MET A 162 -9.34 23.88 -2.80
C MET A 162 -8.74 25.16 -2.27
N ALA A 163 -8.77 26.26 -3.03
CA ALA A 163 -8.34 27.56 -2.55
C ALA A 163 -9.23 28.07 -1.41
N GLU A 164 -10.55 27.90 -1.51
CA GLU A 164 -11.50 28.21 -0.44
C GLU A 164 -11.30 27.30 0.79
N TYR A 165 -11.13 26.00 0.57
CA TYR A 165 -10.83 25.05 1.63
C TYR A 165 -9.53 25.41 2.38
N ARG A 166 -8.46 25.75 1.64
CA ARG A 166 -7.19 26.21 2.22
C ARG A 166 -7.36 27.50 3.02
N LYS A 167 -8.17 28.45 2.54
CA LYS A 167 -8.49 29.69 3.28
C LYS A 167 -9.29 29.41 4.56
N ARG A 168 -10.24 28.47 4.53
CA ARG A 168 -11.08 28.09 5.68
C ARG A 168 -10.32 27.27 6.74
N GLN A 169 -9.31 26.50 6.33
CA GLN A 169 -8.47 25.64 7.17
C GLN A 169 -7.27 26.35 7.83
N GLY A 170 -7.20 27.69 7.77
CA GLY A 170 -6.09 28.46 8.33
C GLY A 170 -5.92 28.24 9.84
N GLY A 171 -5.07 27.28 10.22
CA GLY A 171 -4.69 27.01 11.61
C GLY A 171 -4.10 25.64 11.96
N VAL A 172 -4.15 24.63 11.08
CA VAL A 172 -3.47 23.34 11.35
C VAL A 172 -2.71 22.85 10.11
N VAL A 173 -1.43 23.17 10.06
CA VAL A 173 -0.44 22.41 9.29
C VAL A 173 -0.33 21.02 9.89
N MET A 174 -0.92 20.01 9.23
CA MET A 174 -0.60 18.62 9.49
C MET A 174 -0.46 17.85 8.17
N LEU A 175 0.80 17.51 7.91
CA LEU A 175 1.34 16.44 7.07
C LEU A 175 1.33 16.67 5.55
N ASP A 176 2.45 17.22 5.12
CA ASP A 176 2.98 17.22 3.76
C ASP A 176 2.82 15.85 3.08
N GLY A 177 2.03 15.88 2.02
CA GLY A 177 1.88 14.84 1.01
C GLY A 177 1.45 15.50 -0.30
N GLY A 178 2.05 16.65 -0.62
CA GLY A 178 1.97 17.24 -1.96
C GLY A 178 2.67 16.34 -2.98
N PRO A 179 2.19 16.25 -4.23
CA PRO A 179 2.88 15.51 -5.27
C PRO A 179 4.19 16.25 -5.59
N GLU A 180 5.31 15.55 -5.45
CA GLU A 180 6.62 16.00 -5.88
C GLU A 180 6.62 16.08 -7.42
N GLU A 181 6.61 17.31 -7.96
CA GLU A 181 6.88 17.57 -9.37
C GLU A 181 8.31 17.14 -9.69
N LYS A 182 8.47 15.96 -10.28
CA LYS A 182 9.68 15.63 -11.04
C LYS A 182 9.62 16.39 -12.36
N ARG A 183 10.16 17.60 -12.34
CA ARG A 183 10.49 18.37 -13.54
C ARG A 183 11.67 17.69 -14.25
N THR A 184 11.39 16.83 -15.22
CA THR A 184 12.41 16.38 -16.18
C THR A 184 12.66 17.54 -17.16
N LYS A 185 13.90 18.06 -17.17
CA LYS A 185 14.40 18.86 -18.28
C LYS A 185 14.52 17.93 -19.49
N ILE A 186 13.79 18.23 -20.56
CA ILE A 186 14.09 17.72 -21.90
C ILE A 186 14.35 18.95 -22.74
N GLU A 187 15.60 19.07 -23.20
CA GLU A 187 16.03 20.10 -24.14
C GLU A 187 15.71 19.58 -25.56
N ASP A 188 15.05 20.43 -26.33
CA ASP A 188 14.73 20.40 -27.77
C ASP A 188 13.68 19.42 -28.32
N GLY A 189 12.41 19.87 -28.28
CA GLY A 189 11.65 20.17 -29.51
C GLY A 189 10.85 19.05 -30.20
N VAL A 190 9.67 18.70 -29.65
CA VAL A 190 8.36 18.39 -30.30
C VAL A 190 7.48 17.70 -29.24
N VAL A 191 6.30 18.25 -28.96
CA VAL A 191 5.39 17.80 -27.89
C VAL A 191 4.69 16.48 -28.26
N GLY A 192 5.34 15.35 -27.92
CA GLY A 192 4.77 14.01 -27.90
C GLY A 192 4.30 13.64 -26.50
N TYR A 193 3.03 13.29 -26.34
CA TYR A 193 2.52 12.64 -25.14
C TYR A 193 2.99 11.18 -25.18
N GLY A 194 4.13 10.95 -24.50
CA GLY A 194 4.81 9.67 -24.39
C GLY A 194 3.96 8.62 -23.69
N GLU A 195 3.75 7.56 -24.44
CA GLU A 195 3.53 6.19 -24.02
C GLU A 195 4.68 5.74 -23.09
N ASP A 196 4.37 5.42 -21.84
CA ASP A 196 5.18 4.54 -21.00
C ASP A 196 4.21 3.51 -20.40
N VAL A 197 4.26 2.33 -21.01
CA VAL A 197 3.60 1.10 -20.58
C VAL A 197 4.33 0.62 -19.32
N GLU A 198 3.69 0.71 -18.15
CA GLU A 198 4.05 -0.15 -17.02
C GLU A 198 3.36 -1.50 -17.25
N GLU A 199 4.14 -2.50 -17.64
CA GLU A 199 3.80 -3.92 -17.52
C GLU A 199 3.42 -4.20 -16.06
N GLU A 200 2.13 -4.38 -15.79
CA GLU A 200 1.68 -5.01 -14.56
C GLU A 200 1.92 -6.52 -14.70
N GLU A 201 2.94 -7.03 -13.99
CA GLU A 201 3.04 -8.47 -13.75
C GLU A 201 1.85 -8.90 -12.88
N LEU A 202 1.02 -9.76 -13.47
CA LEU A 202 -0.06 -10.48 -12.81
C LEU A 202 0.56 -11.50 -11.85
N ASP A 203 0.48 -11.20 -10.55
CA ASP A 203 0.71 -12.17 -9.47
C ASP A 203 -0.57 -13.01 -9.32
N ASP A 204 -0.56 -14.18 -9.96
CA ASP A 204 -1.61 -15.20 -9.90
C ASP A 204 -1.35 -16.05 -8.65
N GLU A 205 -1.87 -15.62 -7.49
CA GLU A 205 -1.93 -16.48 -6.29
C GLU A 205 -3.10 -17.46 -6.46
N GLU A 206 -2.81 -18.58 -7.13
CA GLU A 206 -3.63 -19.80 -7.11
C GLU A 206 -3.34 -20.53 -5.78
N ASP A 207 -4.22 -20.31 -4.81
CA ASP A 207 -4.21 -20.95 -3.49
C ASP A 207 -5.18 -22.15 -3.55
N GLU A 208 -4.69 -23.32 -3.94
CA GLU A 208 -5.36 -24.61 -3.69
C GLU A 208 -4.31 -25.64 -3.24
N GLU A 209 -4.08 -25.70 -1.92
CA GLU A 209 -3.47 -26.86 -1.30
C GLU A 209 -4.50 -27.99 -1.17
N GLY A 210 -4.16 -29.14 -1.76
CA GLY A 210 -4.85 -30.41 -1.61
C GLY A 210 -3.87 -31.56 -1.82
N ASP A 211 -2.95 -31.76 -0.89
CA ASP A 211 -2.22 -33.03 -0.74
C ASP A 211 -3.20 -34.09 -0.21
N GLU A 212 -3.66 -34.98 -1.07
CA GLU A 212 -4.11 -36.32 -0.68
C GLU A 212 -2.93 -37.27 -0.88
N ASP A 213 -2.26 -37.63 0.23
CA ASP A 213 -1.42 -38.82 0.32
C ASP A 213 -2.31 -40.07 0.11
N ASP A 214 -2.06 -40.83 -0.95
CA ASP A 214 -2.53 -42.21 -1.13
C ASP A 214 -1.32 -43.17 -1.02
N ASP A 215 -1.54 -44.22 -0.24
CA ASP A 215 -0.60 -45.23 0.24
C ASP A 215 0.16 -46.00 -0.87
N GLU A 216 1.47 -46.22 -0.70
CA GLU A 216 2.14 -47.55 -0.59
C GLU A 216 3.63 -47.48 -0.23
#